data_AF-A0A9N7BIC4-F1
#
_entry.id   AF-A0A9N7BIC4-F1
#
_cell.length_a   1.000
_cell.length_b   1.000
_cell.length_c   1.000
_cell.angle_alpha   90.00
_cell.angle_beta   90.00
_cell.angle_gamma   90.00
#
_symmetry.space_group_name_H-M   'P 1'
#
loop_
_entity.id
_entity.type
_entity.pdbx_description
1 polymer ?
#
loop_
_entity_poly.entity_id
_entity_poly.type
_entity_poly.pdbx_seq_one_letter_code
_entity_poly.pdbx_strand_id
1 'polypeptide(L)'
;MKKLLTILTTFIGVSGSVSTVISCKAASFAEGVLGQRVLVVTDGGNIKDKTFNESSWEGVIKFGSQIHNNFNITDENIARKFNYASSIGGKTKWDNKTHSFINQDYEYAKDKSNNYVETPEHTIDAFRTSYSTGVYKKADAFLLAGFGHLGAVDYATERMKKAGNKTVVLLDAEFKKDNVISVLFNSELAGFNAGWDAIMWANLPKMTSLNSGEFSKEALQASNSSKDMPLQGSVAGNNYISIGMFGGNTDKNAVDNYMWGLLAAMHIYNSKIANKEIELKDNKGQKVKYKLQPVYFANQGLKATIDSLVDVNENTWFSKSFDVGGATKSGIVNLLIRNQADIIFPVAGPQINDVLEATGHKPYVIGVDTDQVTSVGSSKKGNEIRFITSAKKNIVSASVYALNRARSLQKAIVDNKEYISNKSNEIQDGKTIVGKEVDWSISSSRKSDTKWSVKKVDGSLTNAANLSVESIDYSKDKAKKIEEDLKKTLEKSGTKFKEYLSKTSLDKALESIQKNVQDNEWDSLTLSANGIAGIKDYWQMLIKSTK
;
A
#
# COMPACT_ATOMS: atom_id res chain seq x y z
N MET A 1 -10.30 -59.35 44.97
CA MET A 1 -9.27 -60.32 44.55
C MET A 1 -8.86 -59.97 43.12
N LYS A 2 -7.77 -59.22 42.99
CA LYS A 2 -6.48 -59.74 42.50
C LYS A 2 -6.64 -60.51 41.18
N LYS A 3 -6.59 -59.77 40.07
CA LYS A 3 -6.01 -60.12 38.75
C LYS A 3 -6.65 -59.23 37.67
N LEU A 4 -6.33 -57.93 37.66
CA LEU A 4 -6.63 -57.09 36.49
C LEU A 4 -5.71 -55.87 36.35
N LEU A 5 -4.49 -55.97 36.90
CA LEU A 5 -3.41 -55.03 36.62
C LEU A 5 -2.19 -55.88 36.25
N THR A 6 -1.45 -55.45 35.23
CA THR A 6 -0.13 -55.94 34.79
C THR A 6 -0.11 -56.93 33.62
N ILE A 7 -0.57 -56.47 32.46
CA ILE A 7 0.12 -56.66 31.16
C ILE A 7 0.01 -55.30 30.47
N LEU A 8 0.80 -54.30 30.86
CA LEU A 8 2.12 -54.00 30.30
C LEU A 8 2.15 -54.02 28.75
N THR A 9 2.14 -52.80 28.20
CA THR A 9 3.13 -52.34 27.21
C THR A 9 3.33 -53.20 25.95
N THR A 10 2.45 -53.06 24.96
CA THR A 10 2.84 -53.13 23.54
C THR A 10 1.79 -52.46 22.64
N PHE A 11 1.71 -51.13 22.64
CA PHE A 11 1.10 -50.37 21.54
C PHE A 11 1.74 -48.97 21.48
N ILE A 12 3.03 -48.95 21.14
CA ILE A 12 3.63 -47.82 20.43
C ILE A 12 3.41 -48.16 18.96
N GLY A 13 2.53 -47.42 18.30
CA GLY A 13 2.24 -47.65 16.89
C GLY A 13 1.00 -46.92 16.41
N VAL A 14 1.22 -45.73 15.88
CA VAL A 14 0.30 -44.98 15.00
C VAL A 14 -0.89 -44.30 15.69
N SER A 15 -0.60 -43.28 16.49
CA SER A 15 -1.50 -42.11 16.61
C SER A 15 -0.96 -40.97 15.74
N GLY A 16 -0.86 -41.25 14.44
CA GLY A 16 -0.71 -40.20 13.43
C GLY A 16 -2.10 -39.69 13.09
N SER A 17 -2.54 -38.64 13.78
CA SER A 17 -3.72 -37.87 13.39
C SER A 17 -3.39 -37.09 12.11
N VAL A 18 -3.28 -37.78 10.99
CA VAL A 18 -3.30 -37.14 9.67
C VAL A 18 -4.75 -36.81 9.38
N SER A 19 -5.24 -35.76 10.04
CA SER A 19 -6.47 -35.08 9.63
C SER A 19 -6.13 -34.22 8.41
N THR A 20 -5.67 -34.83 7.31
CA THR A 20 -5.81 -34.17 6.01
C THR A 20 -7.30 -34.10 5.75
N VAL A 21 -7.88 -32.95 6.05
CA VAL A 21 -9.23 -32.60 5.61
C VAL A 21 -9.14 -32.54 4.09
N ILE A 22 -9.35 -33.69 3.44
CA ILE A 22 -9.59 -33.74 2.00
C ILE A 22 -10.92 -33.01 1.84
N SER A 23 -10.84 -31.75 1.43
CA SER A 23 -12.00 -31.00 0.98
C SER A 23 -12.65 -31.81 -0.15
N CYS A 24 -13.79 -32.46 0.13
CA CYS A 24 -14.62 -33.16 -0.84
C CYS A 24 -15.31 -32.20 -1.83
N LYS A 25 -14.68 -31.08 -2.21
CA LYS A 25 -14.99 -30.39 -3.46
C LYS A 25 -14.17 -31.06 -4.54
N ALA A 26 -14.84 -31.66 -5.54
CA ALA A 26 -14.18 -32.02 -6.79
C ALA A 26 -13.33 -30.82 -7.24
N ALA A 27 -12.08 -31.07 -7.60
CA ALA A 27 -11.14 -30.00 -7.93
C ALA A 27 -11.70 -29.18 -9.11
N SER A 28 -12.16 -27.96 -8.82
CA SER A 28 -12.60 -27.03 -9.84
C SER A 28 -11.37 -26.46 -10.54
N PHE A 29 -11.40 -26.44 -11.88
CA PHE A 29 -10.42 -25.71 -12.67
C PHE A 29 -10.43 -24.23 -12.28
N ALA A 30 -9.32 -23.54 -12.56
CA ALA A 30 -9.29 -22.08 -12.48
C ALA A 30 -10.38 -21.51 -13.41
N GLU A 31 -11.14 -20.53 -12.92
CA GLU A 31 -12.22 -19.91 -13.67
C GLU A 31 -11.67 -19.15 -14.89
N GLY A 32 -12.46 -19.12 -15.95
CA GLY A 32 -12.13 -18.44 -17.20
C GLY A 32 -12.16 -19.36 -18.42
N VAL A 33 -12.31 -18.74 -19.58
CA VAL A 33 -12.18 -19.42 -20.88
C VAL A 33 -10.74 -19.89 -21.09
N LEU A 34 -10.56 -20.89 -21.95
CA LEU A 34 -9.21 -21.40 -22.26
C LEU A 34 -8.32 -20.27 -22.79
N GLY A 35 -7.13 -20.16 -22.22
CA GLY A 35 -6.19 -19.08 -22.51
C GLY A 35 -6.37 -17.85 -21.61
N GLN A 36 -7.36 -17.82 -20.72
CA GLN A 36 -7.63 -16.67 -19.85
C GLN A 36 -7.66 -17.02 -18.36
N ARG A 37 -7.30 -18.25 -17.95
CA ARG A 37 -7.43 -18.69 -16.56
C ARG A 37 -6.26 -18.21 -15.71
N VAL A 38 -6.48 -17.21 -14.87
CA VAL A 38 -5.43 -16.67 -13.98
C VAL A 38 -5.63 -17.18 -12.56
N LEU A 39 -4.54 -17.58 -11.90
CA LEU A 39 -4.57 -18.01 -10.50
C LEU A 39 -3.57 -17.22 -9.66
N VAL A 40 -4.02 -16.67 -8.54
CA VAL A 40 -3.16 -16.05 -7.52
C VAL A 40 -2.54 -17.10 -6.63
N VAL A 41 -1.25 -16.96 -6.32
CA VAL A 41 -0.62 -17.70 -5.22
C VAL A 41 -0.17 -16.69 -4.18
N THR A 42 -0.60 -16.86 -2.93
CA THR A 42 -0.25 -15.94 -1.83
C THR A 42 1.21 -16.16 -1.40
N ASP A 43 1.89 -15.09 -0.96
CA ASP A 43 3.23 -15.19 -0.38
C ASP A 43 3.24 -15.81 1.02
N GLY A 44 2.07 -15.95 1.64
CA GLY A 44 1.79 -16.57 2.92
C GLY A 44 0.36 -16.23 3.33
N GLY A 45 -0.13 -16.77 4.45
CA GLY A 45 -1.43 -16.39 4.99
C GLY A 45 -2.61 -16.66 4.06
N ASN A 46 -3.58 -15.73 4.01
CA ASN A 46 -4.87 -15.91 3.33
C ASN A 46 -5.26 -14.71 2.46
N ILE A 47 -6.18 -14.91 1.50
CA ILE A 47 -6.64 -13.86 0.57
C ILE A 47 -7.57 -12.80 1.20
N LYS A 48 -7.82 -12.87 2.51
CA LYS A 48 -8.61 -11.91 3.30
C LYS A 48 -7.71 -11.17 4.31
N ASP A 49 -6.40 -11.08 4.03
CA ASP A 49 -5.44 -10.36 4.85
C ASP A 49 -5.65 -8.84 4.84
N LYS A 50 -6.58 -8.34 3.99
CA LYS A 50 -6.90 -6.93 3.83
C LYS A 50 -5.70 -6.06 3.47
N THR A 51 -4.68 -6.65 2.85
CA THR A 51 -3.44 -6.00 2.42
C THR A 51 -3.02 -6.52 1.05
N PHE A 52 -1.80 -7.04 0.93
CA PHE A 52 -1.15 -7.33 -0.34
C PHE A 52 -1.78 -8.54 -1.06
N ASN A 53 -2.11 -9.63 -0.34
CA ASN A 53 -2.69 -10.82 -0.95
C ASN A 53 -4.13 -10.57 -1.42
N GLU A 54 -4.94 -9.90 -0.60
CA GLU A 54 -6.31 -9.53 -1.00
C GLU A 54 -6.31 -8.65 -2.26
N SER A 55 -5.46 -7.61 -2.31
CA SER A 55 -5.39 -6.73 -3.48
C SER A 55 -4.85 -7.41 -4.74
N SER A 56 -3.96 -8.41 -4.60
CA SER A 56 -3.51 -9.23 -5.74
C SER A 56 -4.67 -10.05 -6.32
N TRP A 57 -5.50 -10.64 -5.46
CA TRP A 57 -6.68 -11.38 -5.88
C TRP A 57 -7.80 -10.48 -6.43
N GLU A 58 -8.02 -9.30 -5.86
CA GLU A 58 -8.87 -8.27 -6.46
C GLU A 58 -8.38 -7.87 -7.86
N GLY A 59 -7.07 -7.86 -8.10
CA GLY A 59 -6.48 -7.68 -9.42
C GLY A 59 -6.95 -8.74 -10.42
N VAL A 60 -7.00 -10.01 -10.02
CA VAL A 60 -7.52 -11.11 -10.84
C VAL A 60 -9.03 -11.02 -11.05
N ILE A 61 -9.79 -10.63 -10.02
CA ILE A 61 -11.23 -10.36 -10.15
C ILE A 61 -11.46 -9.25 -11.18
N LYS A 62 -10.72 -8.14 -11.06
CA LYS A 62 -10.84 -7.00 -11.96
C LYS A 62 -10.44 -7.36 -13.38
N PHE A 63 -9.33 -8.07 -13.58
CA PHE A 63 -8.94 -8.65 -14.88
C PHE A 63 -10.08 -9.50 -15.45
N GLY A 64 -10.61 -10.44 -14.67
CA GLY A 64 -11.71 -11.32 -15.05
C GLY A 64 -12.98 -10.59 -15.49
N SER A 65 -13.23 -9.39 -14.98
CA SER A 65 -14.40 -8.57 -15.35
C SER A 65 -14.29 -7.85 -16.70
N GLN A 66 -13.09 -7.81 -17.29
CA GLN A 66 -12.78 -6.97 -18.44
C GLN A 66 -11.96 -7.68 -19.52
N ILE A 67 -11.91 -9.01 -19.51
CA ILE A 67 -11.20 -9.83 -20.51
C ILE A 67 -11.65 -9.46 -21.93
N HIS A 68 -12.97 -9.33 -22.14
CA HIS A 68 -13.57 -8.95 -23.43
C HIS A 68 -12.94 -7.70 -24.09
N ASN A 69 -12.50 -6.72 -23.29
CA ASN A 69 -11.85 -5.50 -23.79
C ASN A 69 -10.51 -5.78 -24.48
N ASN A 70 -9.80 -6.82 -24.03
CA ASN A 70 -8.55 -7.26 -24.67
C ASN A 70 -8.79 -7.89 -26.04
N PHE A 71 -10.04 -8.18 -26.42
CA PHE A 71 -10.41 -8.81 -27.69
C PHE A 71 -11.35 -7.93 -28.53
N ASN A 72 -11.46 -6.63 -28.21
CA ASN A 72 -12.33 -5.67 -28.88
C ASN A 72 -13.81 -6.12 -29.00
N ILE A 73 -14.30 -6.86 -27.99
CA ILE A 73 -15.68 -7.33 -27.98
C ILE A 73 -16.58 -6.26 -27.38
N THR A 74 -17.56 -5.80 -28.15
CA THR A 74 -18.49 -4.72 -27.77
C THR A 74 -19.93 -5.19 -27.55
N ASP A 75 -20.23 -6.45 -27.86
CA ASP A 75 -21.53 -7.08 -27.61
C ASP A 75 -21.58 -7.70 -26.21
N GLU A 76 -22.62 -7.38 -25.43
CA GLU A 76 -22.77 -7.83 -24.04
C GLU A 76 -22.81 -9.36 -23.94
N ASN A 77 -23.59 -10.04 -24.80
CA ASN A 77 -23.79 -11.48 -24.72
C ASN A 77 -22.49 -12.24 -25.02
N ILE A 78 -21.70 -11.74 -25.98
CA ILE A 78 -20.37 -12.28 -26.25
C ILE A 78 -19.42 -11.93 -25.10
N ALA A 79 -19.41 -10.69 -24.60
CA ALA A 79 -18.53 -10.27 -23.50
C ALA A 79 -18.71 -11.11 -22.24
N ARG A 80 -19.96 -11.49 -21.90
CA ARG A 80 -20.28 -12.38 -20.77
C ARG A 80 -19.64 -13.76 -20.89
N LYS A 81 -19.36 -14.24 -22.10
CA LYS A 81 -18.69 -15.53 -22.32
C LYS A 81 -17.19 -15.47 -22.10
N PHE A 82 -16.56 -14.30 -22.27
CA PHE A 82 -15.11 -14.11 -22.07
C PHE A 82 -14.77 -13.91 -20.60
N ASN A 83 -15.57 -13.11 -19.92
CA ASN A 83 -15.32 -12.70 -18.55
C ASN A 83 -15.61 -13.83 -17.55
N TYR A 84 -14.99 -13.74 -16.38
CA TYR A 84 -15.29 -14.66 -15.29
C TYR A 84 -16.71 -14.41 -14.77
N ALA A 85 -17.50 -15.47 -14.65
CA ALA A 85 -18.85 -15.39 -14.10
C ALA A 85 -18.84 -14.86 -12.66
N SER A 86 -17.83 -15.21 -11.86
CA SER A 86 -17.62 -14.65 -10.51
C SER A 86 -17.44 -13.14 -10.55
N SER A 87 -16.71 -12.61 -11.55
CA SER A 87 -16.34 -11.19 -11.61
C SER A 87 -17.43 -10.27 -12.13
N ILE A 88 -18.38 -10.79 -12.93
CA ILE A 88 -19.47 -9.99 -13.52
C ILE A 88 -20.88 -10.45 -13.10
N GLY A 89 -20.97 -11.41 -12.18
CA GLY A 89 -22.23 -11.80 -11.57
C GLY A 89 -22.75 -10.79 -10.55
N GLY A 90 -23.75 -11.19 -9.75
CA GLY A 90 -24.36 -10.33 -8.73
C GLY A 90 -25.16 -9.18 -9.34
N LYS A 91 -24.94 -7.96 -8.85
CA LYS A 91 -25.64 -6.72 -9.28
C LYS A 91 -24.93 -5.94 -10.40
N THR A 92 -23.91 -6.52 -11.02
CA THR A 92 -23.10 -5.88 -12.06
C THR A 92 -23.94 -5.55 -13.31
N LYS A 93 -23.82 -4.33 -13.85
CA LYS A 93 -24.58 -3.86 -15.02
C LYS A 93 -23.68 -3.64 -16.24
N TRP A 94 -24.22 -3.83 -17.43
CA TRP A 94 -23.55 -3.46 -18.67
C TRP A 94 -23.80 -1.99 -19.03
N ASP A 95 -22.77 -1.29 -19.49
CA ASP A 95 -22.87 0.06 -20.04
C ASP A 95 -22.63 0.03 -21.55
N ASN A 96 -23.68 0.35 -22.30
CA ASN A 96 -23.66 0.40 -23.77
C ASN A 96 -22.74 1.51 -24.34
N LYS A 97 -22.42 2.56 -23.57
CA LYS A 97 -21.56 3.65 -24.05
C LYS A 97 -20.09 3.28 -23.98
N THR A 98 -19.69 2.64 -22.88
CA THR A 98 -18.31 2.25 -22.64
C THR A 98 -18.02 0.81 -23.04
N HIS A 99 -19.05 0.05 -23.44
CA HIS A 99 -19.00 -1.39 -23.71
C HIS A 99 -18.29 -2.14 -22.58
N SER A 100 -18.71 -1.89 -21.34
CA SER A 100 -18.04 -2.41 -20.15
C SER A 100 -19.00 -2.69 -19.00
N PHE A 101 -18.58 -3.55 -18.09
CA PHE A 101 -19.32 -3.86 -16.87
C PHE A 101 -19.07 -2.81 -15.79
N ILE A 102 -20.12 -2.06 -15.45
CA ILE A 102 -20.16 -1.02 -14.41
C ILE A 102 -20.87 -1.53 -13.15
N ASN A 103 -20.69 -0.81 -12.03
CA ASN A 103 -21.28 -1.16 -10.73
C ASN A 103 -20.93 -2.60 -10.30
N GLN A 104 -19.66 -2.98 -10.45
CA GLN A 104 -19.17 -4.31 -10.13
C GLN A 104 -19.49 -4.65 -8.67
N ASP A 105 -20.16 -5.79 -8.48
CA ASP A 105 -20.48 -6.34 -7.17
C ASP A 105 -19.25 -7.06 -6.61
N TYR A 106 -18.31 -6.29 -6.05
CA TYR A 106 -17.04 -6.83 -5.54
C TYR A 106 -17.24 -7.85 -4.42
N GLU A 107 -18.25 -7.68 -3.56
CA GLU A 107 -18.54 -8.64 -2.49
C GLU A 107 -19.04 -9.96 -3.07
N TYR A 108 -19.92 -9.94 -4.07
CA TYR A 108 -20.28 -11.14 -4.81
C TYR A 108 -19.05 -11.80 -5.45
N ALA A 109 -18.20 -11.00 -6.11
CA ALA A 109 -17.02 -11.53 -6.80
C ALA A 109 -16.03 -12.18 -5.82
N LYS A 110 -15.82 -11.57 -4.65
CA LYS A 110 -15.00 -12.14 -3.58
C LYS A 110 -15.62 -13.43 -3.03
N ASP A 111 -16.94 -13.49 -2.81
CA ASP A 111 -17.58 -14.71 -2.31
C ASP A 111 -17.51 -15.88 -3.31
N LYS A 112 -17.55 -15.59 -4.62
CA LYS A 112 -17.65 -16.63 -5.67
C LYS A 112 -16.33 -17.01 -6.33
N SER A 113 -15.34 -16.12 -6.39
CA SER A 113 -14.09 -16.40 -7.07
C SER A 113 -13.25 -17.44 -6.31
N ASN A 114 -12.75 -18.45 -7.02
CA ASN A 114 -11.85 -19.48 -6.47
C ASN A 114 -10.47 -19.45 -7.16
N ASN A 115 -10.13 -18.33 -7.81
CA ASN A 115 -8.91 -18.14 -8.60
C ASN A 115 -7.68 -17.82 -7.75
N TYR A 116 -7.50 -18.59 -6.67
CA TYR A 116 -6.37 -18.48 -5.77
C TYR A 116 -5.92 -19.85 -5.24
N VAL A 117 -4.71 -19.88 -4.71
CA VAL A 117 -4.16 -20.92 -3.84
C VAL A 117 -3.45 -20.21 -2.70
N GLU A 118 -3.92 -20.45 -1.48
CA GLU A 118 -3.30 -19.92 -0.27
C GLU A 118 -2.11 -20.78 0.10
N THR A 119 -0.97 -20.13 0.34
CA THR A 119 0.22 -20.77 0.89
C THR A 119 0.19 -20.57 2.41
N PRO A 120 -0.09 -21.61 3.21
CA PRO A 120 -0.29 -21.44 4.65
C PRO A 120 0.97 -21.00 5.41
N GLU A 121 2.15 -21.28 4.85
CA GLU A 121 3.45 -20.98 5.46
C GLU A 121 4.42 -20.38 4.42
N HIS A 122 5.36 -19.54 4.88
CA HIS A 122 6.40 -18.93 4.03
C HIS A 122 7.56 -19.91 3.74
N THR A 123 7.28 -21.19 3.46
CA THR A 123 8.29 -22.21 3.19
C THR A 123 8.37 -22.56 1.71
N ILE A 124 9.57 -22.93 1.24
CA ILE A 124 9.80 -23.32 -0.16
C ILE A 124 8.89 -24.50 -0.57
N ASP A 125 8.66 -25.45 0.32
CA ASP A 125 7.85 -26.64 0.02
C ASP A 125 6.35 -26.32 -0.01
N ALA A 126 5.87 -25.41 0.85
CA ALA A 126 4.51 -24.89 0.76
C ALA A 126 4.29 -24.20 -0.59
N PHE A 127 5.21 -23.33 -1.01
CA PHE A 127 5.14 -22.68 -2.33
C PHE A 127 5.12 -23.68 -3.48
N ARG A 128 6.02 -24.68 -3.48
CA ARG A 128 6.07 -25.73 -4.51
C ARG A 128 4.75 -26.50 -4.60
N THR A 129 4.12 -26.78 -3.47
CA THR A 129 2.81 -27.43 -3.40
C THR A 129 1.73 -26.53 -3.99
N SER A 130 1.73 -25.23 -3.66
CA SER A 130 0.79 -24.26 -4.21
C SER A 130 0.92 -24.12 -5.72
N TYR A 131 2.14 -24.02 -6.25
CA TYR A 131 2.39 -23.96 -7.71
C TYR A 131 1.93 -25.22 -8.42
N SER A 132 2.19 -26.40 -7.83
CA SER A 132 1.76 -27.68 -8.40
C SER A 132 0.23 -27.77 -8.44
N THR A 133 -0.44 -27.27 -7.40
CA THR A 133 -1.91 -27.14 -7.34
C THR A 133 -2.44 -26.21 -8.43
N GLY A 134 -1.80 -25.06 -8.64
CA GLY A 134 -2.18 -24.13 -9.70
C GLY A 134 -2.08 -24.73 -11.11
N VAL A 135 -1.02 -25.50 -11.38
CA VAL A 135 -0.86 -26.24 -12.65
C VAL A 135 -1.93 -27.33 -12.79
N TYR A 136 -2.23 -28.05 -11.70
CA TYR A 136 -3.28 -29.06 -11.68
C TYR A 136 -4.66 -28.45 -11.99
N LYS A 137 -4.95 -27.26 -11.44
CA LYS A 137 -6.14 -26.44 -11.74
C LYS A 137 -6.16 -25.86 -13.16
N LYS A 138 -5.17 -26.16 -14.00
CA LYS A 138 -5.06 -25.70 -15.40
C LYS A 138 -5.02 -24.17 -15.56
N ALA A 139 -4.35 -23.47 -14.66
CA ALA A 139 -4.09 -22.04 -14.83
C ALA A 139 -3.30 -21.78 -16.13
N ASP A 140 -3.66 -20.73 -16.85
CA ASP A 140 -2.99 -20.19 -18.03
C ASP A 140 -1.94 -19.14 -17.66
N ALA A 141 -2.07 -18.49 -16.51
CA ALA A 141 -1.02 -17.67 -15.90
C ALA A 141 -1.07 -17.75 -14.38
N PHE A 142 0.10 -17.55 -13.75
CA PHE A 142 0.18 -17.28 -12.30
C PHE A 142 0.35 -15.80 -12.03
N LEU A 143 -0.26 -15.34 -10.94
CA LEU A 143 0.04 -14.07 -10.29
C LEU A 143 0.59 -14.39 -8.90
N LEU A 144 1.87 -14.13 -8.68
CA LEU A 144 2.56 -14.38 -7.41
C LEU A 144 2.55 -13.10 -6.59
N ALA A 145 1.97 -13.16 -5.40
CA ALA A 145 1.70 -11.98 -4.58
C ALA A 145 2.88 -11.66 -3.67
N GLY A 146 3.88 -10.91 -4.14
CA GLY A 146 4.92 -10.33 -3.28
C GLY A 146 6.28 -11.03 -3.38
N PHE A 147 7.29 -10.43 -2.75
CA PHE A 147 8.67 -10.90 -2.83
C PHE A 147 8.93 -12.21 -2.06
N GLY A 148 8.01 -12.65 -1.19
CA GLY A 148 8.12 -13.93 -0.46
C GLY A 148 8.30 -15.14 -1.38
N HIS A 149 7.88 -15.03 -2.64
CA HIS A 149 8.06 -16.07 -3.65
C HIS A 149 9.49 -16.23 -4.18
N LEU A 150 10.41 -15.29 -3.95
CA LEU A 150 11.76 -15.28 -4.55
C LEU A 150 12.55 -16.57 -4.34
N GLY A 151 12.41 -17.22 -3.18
CA GLY A 151 13.09 -18.48 -2.89
C GLY A 151 12.57 -19.70 -3.66
N ALA A 152 11.39 -19.61 -4.28
CA ALA A 152 10.72 -20.73 -4.94
C ALA A 152 10.20 -20.41 -6.36
N VAL A 153 10.30 -19.16 -6.82
CA VAL A 153 9.74 -18.71 -8.11
C VAL A 153 10.31 -19.48 -9.30
N ASP A 154 11.60 -19.86 -9.28
CA ASP A 154 12.20 -20.69 -10.34
C ASP A 154 11.39 -21.97 -10.60
N TYR A 155 10.96 -22.65 -9.53
CA TYR A 155 10.10 -23.83 -9.66
C TYR A 155 8.75 -23.50 -10.32
N ALA A 156 8.11 -22.39 -9.94
CA ALA A 156 6.87 -21.96 -10.58
C ALA A 156 7.08 -21.73 -12.10
N THR A 157 8.17 -21.05 -12.47
CA THR A 157 8.48 -20.75 -13.88
C THR A 157 8.69 -22.02 -14.70
N GLU A 158 9.45 -22.99 -14.19
CA GLU A 158 9.71 -24.26 -14.88
C GLU A 158 8.45 -25.11 -15.02
N ARG A 159 7.58 -25.11 -14.01
CA ARG A 159 6.30 -25.84 -14.07
C ARG A 159 5.35 -25.22 -15.08
N MET A 160 5.25 -23.90 -15.11
CA MET A 160 4.42 -23.17 -16.09
C MET A 160 4.99 -23.28 -17.51
N LYS A 161 6.33 -23.32 -17.65
CA LYS A 161 6.99 -23.57 -18.92
C LYS A 161 6.65 -24.95 -19.48
N LYS A 162 6.73 -25.99 -18.65
CA LYS A 162 6.32 -27.37 -19.00
C LYS A 162 4.82 -27.49 -19.28
N ALA A 163 3.99 -26.63 -18.69
CA ALA A 163 2.54 -26.63 -18.88
C ALA A 163 2.07 -25.86 -20.14
N GLY A 164 2.97 -25.56 -21.08
CA GLY A 164 2.64 -24.88 -22.34
C GLY A 164 3.27 -23.49 -22.49
N ASN A 165 4.49 -23.30 -21.98
CA ASN A 165 5.21 -22.02 -21.98
C ASN A 165 4.41 -20.86 -21.38
N LYS A 166 3.76 -21.13 -20.24
CA LYS A 166 2.82 -20.20 -19.59
C LYS A 166 3.51 -19.12 -18.76
N THR A 167 2.84 -17.99 -18.63
CA THR A 167 3.35 -16.78 -17.95
C THR A 167 3.27 -16.89 -16.44
N VAL A 168 4.28 -16.38 -15.75
CA VAL A 168 4.28 -16.08 -14.32
C VAL A 168 4.43 -14.58 -14.15
N VAL A 169 3.48 -13.93 -13.51
CA VAL A 169 3.61 -12.52 -13.08
C VAL A 169 4.07 -12.53 -11.62
N LEU A 170 5.20 -11.90 -11.33
CA LEU A 170 5.75 -11.75 -9.98
C LEU A 170 5.57 -10.29 -9.54
N LEU A 171 4.77 -10.08 -8.50
CA LEU A 171 4.55 -8.75 -7.93
C LEU A 171 5.61 -8.44 -6.85
N ASP A 172 6.03 -7.18 -6.80
CA ASP A 172 6.90 -6.59 -5.77
C ASP A 172 8.31 -7.21 -5.67
N ALA A 173 8.75 -7.91 -6.72
CA ALA A 173 10.08 -8.48 -6.82
C ALA A 173 10.55 -8.64 -8.26
N GLU A 174 11.86 -8.69 -8.44
CA GLU A 174 12.50 -8.98 -9.73
C GLU A 174 13.00 -10.42 -9.79
N PHE A 175 12.61 -11.13 -10.86
CA PHE A 175 13.16 -12.43 -11.22
C PHE A 175 13.29 -12.58 -12.74
N LYS A 176 14.50 -12.85 -13.22
CA LYS A 176 14.82 -12.87 -14.65
C LYS A 176 14.64 -14.28 -15.26
N LYS A 177 13.51 -14.50 -15.94
CA LYS A 177 13.23 -15.67 -16.81
C LYS A 177 12.35 -15.26 -17.98
N ASP A 178 12.44 -15.99 -19.10
CA ASP A 178 11.78 -15.67 -20.36
C ASP A 178 10.25 -15.76 -20.35
N ASN A 179 9.65 -16.38 -19.33
CA ASN A 179 8.21 -16.46 -19.10
C ASN A 179 7.76 -15.75 -17.81
N VAL A 180 8.58 -14.82 -17.29
CA VAL A 180 8.26 -14.03 -16.09
C VAL A 180 8.05 -12.57 -16.45
N ILE A 181 6.97 -11.99 -15.93
CA ILE A 181 6.79 -10.54 -15.86
C ILE A 181 7.05 -10.14 -14.41
N SER A 182 8.15 -9.44 -14.16
CA SER A 182 8.45 -8.88 -12.83
C SER A 182 7.83 -7.50 -12.72
N VAL A 183 7.09 -7.21 -11.64
CA VAL A 183 6.41 -5.94 -11.42
C VAL A 183 6.98 -5.29 -10.18
N LEU A 184 7.61 -4.13 -10.33
CA LEU A 184 8.12 -3.31 -9.23
C LEU A 184 7.34 -2.01 -9.12
N PHE A 185 7.30 -1.49 -7.90
CA PHE A 185 6.63 -0.24 -7.54
C PHE A 185 7.67 0.82 -7.19
N ASN A 186 7.36 2.09 -7.47
CA ASN A 186 8.19 3.23 -7.06
C ASN A 186 7.70 3.69 -5.68
N SER A 187 7.80 2.82 -4.67
CA SER A 187 7.15 3.04 -3.37
C SER A 187 7.72 4.21 -2.57
N GLU A 188 8.88 4.74 -2.95
CA GLU A 188 9.35 6.05 -2.50
C GLU A 188 8.38 7.18 -2.82
N LEU A 189 7.64 7.10 -3.94
CA LEU A 189 6.62 8.08 -4.29
C LEU A 189 5.41 8.00 -3.36
N ALA A 190 5.00 6.78 -2.99
CA ALA A 190 3.92 6.56 -2.05
C ALA A 190 4.30 7.03 -0.65
N GLY A 191 5.53 6.71 -0.21
CA GLY A 191 6.09 7.18 1.06
C GLY A 191 6.24 8.70 1.13
N PHE A 192 6.73 9.32 0.05
CA PHE A 192 6.82 10.78 -0.07
C PHE A 192 5.45 11.42 -0.01
N ASN A 193 4.48 10.90 -0.78
CA ASN A 193 3.13 11.45 -0.84
C ASN A 193 2.42 11.36 0.52
N ALA A 194 2.41 10.16 1.11
CA ALA A 194 1.83 9.94 2.43
C ALA A 194 2.52 10.78 3.52
N GLY A 195 3.83 10.96 3.41
CA GLY A 195 4.61 11.83 4.29
C GLY A 195 4.22 13.29 4.16
N TRP A 196 4.12 13.80 2.93
CA TRP A 196 3.72 15.19 2.67
C TRP A 196 2.31 15.46 3.21
N ASP A 197 1.35 14.59 2.89
CA ASP A 197 -0.03 14.65 3.41
C ASP A 197 -0.05 14.69 4.96
N ALA A 198 0.72 13.80 5.60
CA ALA A 198 0.78 13.70 7.05
C ALA A 198 1.43 14.92 7.71
N ILE A 199 2.54 15.41 7.16
CA ILE A 199 3.25 16.59 7.66
C ILE A 199 2.38 17.84 7.53
N MET A 200 1.72 18.03 6.39
CA MET A 200 0.82 19.16 6.15
C MET A 200 -0.34 19.14 7.13
N TRP A 201 -1.00 18.00 7.31
CA TRP A 201 -2.10 17.85 8.27
C TRP A 201 -1.65 18.09 9.71
N ALA A 202 -0.55 17.46 10.12
CA ALA A 202 -0.09 17.44 11.51
C ALA A 202 0.35 18.82 11.99
N ASN A 203 0.94 19.64 11.10
CA ASN A 203 1.42 20.98 11.43
C ASN A 203 0.33 22.05 11.45
N LEU A 204 -0.92 21.74 11.11
CA LEU A 204 -2.00 22.71 11.23
C LEU A 204 -2.27 23.06 12.70
N PRO A 205 -2.77 24.28 12.99
CA PRO A 205 -3.25 24.61 14.33
C PRO A 205 -4.34 23.63 14.78
N LYS A 206 -4.32 23.26 16.05
CA LYS A 206 -5.28 22.33 16.63
C LYS A 206 -6.71 22.82 16.41
N MET A 207 -7.55 21.95 15.86
CA MET A 207 -8.96 22.22 15.60
C MET A 207 -9.87 21.79 16.76
N THR A 208 -11.11 22.28 16.78
CA THR A 208 -12.12 21.90 17.79
C THR A 208 -12.51 20.42 17.75
N SER A 209 -12.39 19.79 16.58
CA SER A 209 -12.40 18.35 16.38
C SER A 209 -11.41 17.98 15.28
N LEU A 210 -11.09 16.69 15.11
CA LEU A 210 -10.01 16.19 14.23
C LEU A 210 -10.01 16.77 12.81
N ASN A 211 -11.18 17.21 12.34
CA ASN A 211 -11.33 17.79 11.02
C ASN A 211 -12.54 18.74 10.93
N SER A 212 -12.75 19.61 11.92
CA SER A 212 -13.85 20.59 11.87
C SER A 212 -13.60 21.77 10.93
N GLY A 213 -12.33 22.06 10.62
CA GLY A 213 -11.95 23.29 9.95
C GLY A 213 -12.22 24.54 10.80
N GLU A 214 -12.37 24.39 12.12
CA GLU A 214 -12.52 25.47 13.10
C GLU A 214 -11.38 25.38 14.12
N PHE A 215 -10.73 26.51 14.40
CA PHE A 215 -9.62 26.52 15.36
C PHE A 215 -10.09 26.32 16.80
N SER A 216 -9.30 25.56 17.56
CA SER A 216 -9.52 25.38 18.99
C SER A 216 -9.28 26.68 19.77
N LYS A 217 -9.83 26.78 20.98
CA LYS A 217 -9.61 27.95 21.85
C LYS A 217 -8.14 28.13 22.18
N GLU A 218 -7.44 27.02 22.38
CA GLU A 218 -6.01 26.97 22.69
C GLU A 218 -5.18 27.52 21.53
N ALA A 219 -5.53 27.18 20.28
CA ALA A 219 -4.85 27.70 19.10
C ALA A 219 -5.05 29.22 18.92
N LEU A 220 -6.27 29.70 19.14
CA LEU A 220 -6.58 31.14 19.08
C LEU A 220 -5.86 31.93 20.18
N GLN A 221 -5.75 31.37 21.38
CA GLN A 221 -4.99 31.97 22.48
C GLN A 221 -3.49 31.98 22.18
N ALA A 222 -2.94 30.86 21.68
CA ALA A 222 -1.54 30.76 21.32
C ALA A 222 -1.16 31.79 20.26
N SER A 223 -2.00 31.98 19.23
CA SER A 223 -1.81 32.98 18.16
C SER A 223 -1.67 34.42 18.66
N ASN A 224 -2.22 34.74 19.83
CA ASN A 224 -2.19 36.09 20.42
C ASN A 224 -1.14 36.21 21.54
N SER A 225 -0.29 35.21 21.72
CA SER A 225 0.70 35.14 22.80
C SER A 225 2.05 34.67 22.27
N SER A 226 3.07 34.65 23.14
CA SER A 226 4.38 34.04 22.84
C SER A 226 4.41 32.52 23.07
N LYS A 227 3.27 31.87 23.33
CA LYS A 227 3.21 30.42 23.55
C LYS A 227 3.32 29.67 22.23
N ASP A 228 3.90 28.47 22.29
CA ASP A 228 3.95 27.56 21.15
C ASP A 228 2.53 27.21 20.66
N MET A 229 2.39 27.09 19.34
CA MET A 229 1.11 26.74 18.72
C MET A 229 0.76 25.28 19.05
N PRO A 230 -0.40 24.98 19.67
CA PRO A 230 -0.88 23.62 19.76
C PRO A 230 -1.19 23.11 18.35
N LEU A 231 -0.51 22.04 17.95
CA LEU A 231 -0.62 21.45 16.62
C LEU A 231 -1.63 20.31 16.58
N GLN A 232 -2.23 20.10 15.41
CA GLN A 232 -3.23 19.06 15.17
C GLN A 232 -2.66 17.64 15.35
N GLY A 233 -1.40 17.42 14.95
CA GLY A 233 -0.74 16.12 15.05
C GLY A 233 -0.04 15.84 16.37
N SER A 234 0.22 16.85 17.22
CA SER A 234 0.99 16.70 18.46
C SER A 234 0.17 15.98 19.54
N VAL A 235 0.40 14.68 19.73
CA VAL A 235 -0.28 13.83 20.72
C VAL A 235 0.60 13.47 21.91
N ALA A 236 1.92 13.60 21.78
CA ALA A 236 2.86 13.46 22.90
C ALA A 236 2.89 14.69 23.83
N GLY A 237 2.21 15.78 23.45
CA GLY A 237 2.07 17.00 24.26
C GLY A 237 3.30 17.91 24.24
N ASN A 238 4.14 17.78 23.22
CA ASN A 238 5.45 18.42 23.11
C ASN A 238 5.47 19.65 22.17
N ASN A 239 4.31 20.01 21.58
CA ASN A 239 4.08 21.16 20.68
C ASN A 239 4.99 21.22 19.44
N TYR A 240 5.58 20.09 19.05
CA TYR A 240 6.24 19.88 17.77
C TYR A 240 5.74 18.57 17.17
N ILE A 241 6.14 18.25 15.94
CA ILE A 241 5.78 16.98 15.32
C ILE A 241 7.00 16.06 15.31
N SER A 242 6.86 14.89 15.93
CA SER A 242 7.84 13.81 15.86
C SER A 242 7.26 12.65 15.04
N ILE A 243 7.97 12.20 14.01
CA ILE A 243 7.56 11.07 13.18
C ILE A 243 8.55 9.93 13.37
N GLY A 244 8.02 8.77 13.75
CA GLY A 244 8.72 7.50 13.74
C GLY A 244 8.32 6.67 12.52
N MET A 245 9.18 5.74 12.12
CA MET A 245 8.86 4.76 11.09
C MET A 245 9.62 3.46 11.33
N PHE A 246 9.14 2.35 10.81
CA PHE A 246 9.93 1.12 10.81
C PHE A 246 9.51 0.17 9.70
N GLY A 247 10.46 -0.58 9.17
CA GLY A 247 10.23 -1.68 8.25
C GLY A 247 10.13 -3.02 8.96
N GLY A 248 9.59 -4.02 8.27
CA GLY A 248 9.70 -5.41 8.67
C GLY A 248 11.13 -5.92 8.47
N ASN A 249 11.39 -6.52 7.30
CA ASN A 249 12.76 -6.80 6.83
C ASN A 249 13.24 -5.72 5.87
N THR A 250 14.55 -5.44 5.86
CA THR A 250 15.15 -4.50 4.92
C THR A 250 15.11 -5.04 3.48
N ASP A 251 14.57 -4.25 2.58
CA ASP A 251 14.65 -4.44 1.13
C ASP A 251 14.53 -3.06 0.46
N LYS A 252 15.54 -2.69 -0.34
CA LYS A 252 15.61 -1.37 -0.97
C LYS A 252 14.37 -1.04 -1.81
N ASN A 253 13.81 -2.02 -2.51
CA ASN A 253 12.77 -1.80 -3.52
C ASN A 253 11.35 -2.12 -3.01
N ALA A 254 11.22 -2.83 -1.90
CA ALA A 254 9.91 -3.22 -1.36
C ALA A 254 9.53 -2.51 -0.05
N VAL A 255 10.52 -2.18 0.81
CA VAL A 255 10.30 -1.68 2.17
C VAL A 255 10.98 -0.32 2.36
N ASP A 256 12.29 -0.27 2.15
CA ASP A 256 13.10 0.86 2.59
C ASP A 256 12.85 2.10 1.73
N ASN A 257 12.45 1.92 0.47
CA ASN A 257 12.05 3.02 -0.41
C ASN A 257 10.85 3.81 0.12
N TYR A 258 9.84 3.17 0.71
CA TYR A 258 8.76 3.88 1.39
C TYR A 258 9.28 4.80 2.51
N MET A 259 10.14 4.25 3.36
CA MET A 259 10.73 4.96 4.49
C MET A 259 11.60 6.13 4.00
N TRP A 260 12.41 5.89 2.97
CA TRP A 260 13.21 6.92 2.33
C TRP A 260 12.36 8.04 1.75
N GLY A 261 11.24 7.72 1.09
CA GLY A 261 10.29 8.70 0.56
C GLY A 261 9.72 9.61 1.65
N LEU A 262 9.30 9.04 2.78
CA LEU A 262 8.83 9.81 3.95
C LEU A 262 9.93 10.73 4.49
N LEU A 263 11.17 10.23 4.63
CA LEU A 263 12.31 11.04 5.06
C LEU A 263 12.61 12.19 4.09
N ALA A 264 12.47 11.96 2.78
CA ALA A 264 12.63 13.00 1.77
C ALA A 264 11.55 14.09 1.94
N ALA A 265 10.29 13.72 2.17
CA ALA A 265 9.22 14.68 2.46
C ALA A 265 9.51 15.51 3.72
N MET A 266 9.95 14.86 4.81
CA MET A 266 10.35 15.53 6.06
C MET A 266 11.52 16.50 5.84
N HIS A 267 12.54 16.08 5.08
CA HIS A 267 13.72 16.89 4.82
C HIS A 267 13.40 18.12 3.96
N ILE A 268 12.60 17.97 2.90
CA ILE A 268 12.15 19.09 2.07
C ILE A 268 11.31 20.05 2.90
N TYR A 269 10.33 19.55 3.65
CA TYR A 269 9.50 20.38 4.51
C TYR A 269 10.35 21.19 5.50
N ASN A 270 11.26 20.54 6.23
CA ASN A 270 12.11 21.21 7.19
C ASN A 270 13.03 22.27 6.56
N SER A 271 13.49 22.02 5.34
CA SER A 271 14.42 22.90 4.64
C SER A 271 13.73 24.06 3.93
N LYS A 272 12.44 23.92 3.58
CA LYS A 272 11.74 24.84 2.67
C LYS A 272 10.48 25.48 3.23
N ILE A 273 9.88 24.90 4.25
CA ILE A 273 8.58 25.33 4.77
C ILE A 273 8.64 25.60 6.27
N ALA A 274 9.30 24.74 7.04
CA ALA A 274 9.43 24.93 8.48
C ALA A 274 10.07 26.29 8.80
N ASN A 275 9.74 26.82 9.97
CA ASN A 275 10.15 28.13 10.47
C ASN A 275 9.57 29.35 9.73
N LYS A 276 8.78 29.18 8.68
CA LYS A 276 8.06 30.29 8.05
C LYS A 276 6.84 30.66 8.86
N GLU A 277 6.59 31.96 8.95
CA GLU A 277 5.39 32.51 9.58
C GLU A 277 4.23 32.53 8.57
N ILE A 278 3.08 32.01 8.96
CA ILE A 278 1.87 31.98 8.13
C ILE A 278 0.65 32.47 8.91
N GLU A 279 -0.35 32.96 8.18
CA GLU A 279 -1.68 33.26 8.68
C GLU A 279 -2.69 32.37 7.96
N LEU A 280 -3.52 31.66 8.73
CA LEU A 280 -4.61 30.83 8.24
C LEU A 280 -5.95 31.35 8.77
N LYS A 281 -7.03 31.16 8.00
CA LYS A 281 -8.39 31.57 8.35
C LYS A 281 -9.33 30.37 8.33
N ASP A 282 -10.07 30.16 9.41
CA ASP A 282 -10.97 29.00 9.57
C ASP A 282 -12.38 29.20 8.99
N ASN A 283 -13.25 28.21 9.16
CA ASN A 283 -14.64 28.23 8.69
C ASN A 283 -15.50 29.33 9.31
N LYS A 284 -15.15 29.79 10.52
CA LYS A 284 -15.82 30.91 11.22
C LYS A 284 -15.18 32.26 10.90
N GLY A 285 -14.14 32.25 10.07
CA GLY A 285 -13.38 33.41 9.68
C GLY A 285 -12.40 33.92 10.72
N GLN A 286 -12.12 33.12 11.76
CA GLN A 286 -11.11 33.41 12.76
C GLN A 286 -9.73 33.19 12.15
N LYS A 287 -8.77 34.03 12.55
CA LYS A 287 -7.40 34.00 12.02
C LYS A 287 -6.45 33.49 13.08
N VAL A 288 -5.52 32.63 12.65
CA VAL A 288 -4.39 32.16 13.46
C VAL A 288 -3.11 32.45 12.70
N LYS A 289 -2.18 33.12 13.38
CA LYS A 289 -0.84 33.44 12.90
C LYS A 289 0.17 32.66 13.73
N TYR A 290 1.06 31.92 13.07
CA TYR A 290 2.07 31.10 13.75
C TYR A 290 3.24 30.74 12.85
N LYS A 291 4.31 30.28 13.49
CA LYS A 291 5.50 29.74 12.84
C LYS A 291 5.34 28.22 12.67
N LEU A 292 5.50 27.74 11.44
CA LEU A 292 5.47 26.31 11.12
C LEU A 292 6.59 25.59 11.85
N GLN A 293 6.26 24.47 12.51
CA GLN A 293 7.21 23.76 13.37
C GLN A 293 8.04 22.76 12.55
N PRO A 294 9.33 22.60 12.84
CA PRO A 294 10.11 21.51 12.27
C PRO A 294 9.53 20.14 12.67
N VAL A 295 9.79 19.14 11.83
CA VAL A 295 9.43 17.74 12.07
C VAL A 295 10.69 16.94 12.41
N TYR A 296 10.62 16.09 13.43
CA TYR A 296 11.78 15.36 13.96
C TYR A 296 11.66 13.84 13.78
N PHE A 297 12.81 13.14 13.78
CA PHE A 297 12.90 11.69 13.61
C PHE A 297 12.91 10.95 14.94
N ALA A 298 11.77 10.35 15.32
CA ALA A 298 11.69 9.59 16.56
C ALA A 298 12.63 8.36 16.58
N ASN A 299 13.04 7.86 15.42
CA ASN A 299 13.99 6.75 15.28
C ASN A 299 15.37 7.03 15.89
N GLN A 300 15.79 8.30 15.92
CA GLN A 300 17.13 8.72 16.33
C GLN A 300 17.14 9.50 17.66
N GLY A 301 16.02 9.50 18.38
CA GLY A 301 15.89 10.16 19.68
C GLY A 301 14.97 11.38 19.65
N LEU A 302 14.95 12.11 20.76
CA LEU A 302 14.14 13.32 20.90
C LEU A 302 14.69 14.44 20.02
N LYS A 303 13.82 15.08 19.25
CA LYS A 303 14.15 16.20 18.36
C LYS A 303 15.32 15.92 17.39
N ALA A 304 15.50 14.67 16.98
CA ALA A 304 16.56 14.33 16.05
C ALA A 304 16.27 14.90 14.65
N THR A 305 17.29 15.46 14.01
CA THR A 305 17.22 16.09 12.68
C THR A 305 17.98 15.24 11.65
N ILE A 306 18.09 15.71 10.41
CA ILE A 306 18.81 14.98 9.35
C ILE A 306 20.28 14.76 9.67
N ASP A 307 20.88 15.60 10.51
CA ASP A 307 22.26 15.46 10.96
C ASP A 307 22.46 14.21 11.82
N SER A 308 21.38 13.63 12.36
CA SER A 308 21.42 12.34 13.07
C SER A 308 21.43 11.12 12.13
N LEU A 309 21.21 11.30 10.82
CA LEU A 309 21.24 10.21 9.83
C LEU A 309 22.67 9.93 9.35
N VAL A 310 23.56 9.75 10.32
CA VAL A 310 24.97 9.36 10.16
C VAL A 310 25.15 8.02 10.88
N ASP A 311 25.56 6.99 10.15
CA ASP A 311 25.73 5.62 10.66
C ASP A 311 24.49 5.04 11.37
N VAL A 312 23.34 5.08 10.69
CA VAL A 312 22.06 4.61 11.22
C VAL A 312 22.10 3.14 11.67
N ASN A 313 21.59 2.88 12.88
CA ASN A 313 21.49 1.52 13.43
C ASN A 313 20.22 0.82 12.93
N GLU A 314 20.36 -0.22 12.11
CA GLU A 314 19.23 -0.97 11.56
C GLU A 314 18.19 -1.42 12.61
N ASN A 315 18.60 -1.74 13.84
CA ASN A 315 17.68 -2.17 14.91
C ASN A 315 16.71 -1.07 15.38
N THR A 316 16.98 0.20 15.07
CA THR A 316 16.06 1.31 15.37
C THR A 316 15.14 1.63 14.19
N TRP A 317 15.27 0.90 13.07
CA TRP A 317 14.51 1.12 11.83
C TRP A 317 13.79 -0.13 11.35
N PHE A 318 14.17 -1.33 11.79
CA PHE A 318 13.55 -2.58 11.35
C PHE A 318 13.24 -3.50 12.51
N SER A 319 12.06 -4.12 12.48
CA SER A 319 11.67 -5.17 13.43
C SER A 319 12.27 -6.53 13.09
N LYS A 320 12.79 -6.70 11.86
CA LYS A 320 13.40 -7.93 11.31
C LYS A 320 12.42 -9.10 11.20
N SER A 321 11.15 -8.79 11.03
CA SER A 321 10.07 -9.77 10.85
C SER A 321 8.85 -9.08 10.23
N PHE A 322 7.98 -9.84 9.59
CA PHE A 322 6.63 -9.40 9.21
C PHE A 322 5.53 -10.04 10.08
N ASP A 323 5.92 -10.82 11.10
CA ASP A 323 4.97 -11.50 11.98
C ASP A 323 4.25 -10.49 12.88
N VAL A 324 2.99 -10.80 13.19
CA VAL A 324 2.21 -10.08 14.21
C VAL A 324 2.97 -10.08 15.55
N GLY A 325 3.09 -8.92 16.19
CA GLY A 325 3.85 -8.76 17.44
C GLY A 325 5.36 -8.66 17.26
N GLY A 326 5.90 -8.76 16.03
CA GLY A 326 7.34 -8.65 15.77
C GLY A 326 7.92 -7.28 16.16
N ALA A 327 7.19 -6.19 15.91
CA ALA A 327 7.62 -4.85 16.28
C ALA A 327 7.62 -4.67 17.80
N THR A 328 6.63 -5.24 18.49
CA THR A 328 6.61 -5.27 19.96
C THR A 328 7.79 -6.04 20.53
N LYS A 329 8.06 -7.24 20.00
CA LYS A 329 9.17 -8.12 20.45
C LYS A 329 10.54 -7.48 20.21
N SER A 330 10.73 -6.81 19.09
CA SER A 330 11.98 -6.07 18.80
C SER A 330 12.18 -4.84 19.70
N GLY A 331 11.12 -4.35 20.34
CA GLY A 331 11.14 -3.15 21.17
C GLY A 331 11.06 -1.84 20.38
N ILE A 332 10.98 -1.87 19.04
CA ILE A 332 11.00 -0.67 18.20
C ILE A 332 9.79 0.25 18.47
N VAL A 333 8.60 -0.30 18.70
CA VAL A 333 7.41 0.50 19.03
C VAL A 333 7.60 1.24 20.36
N ASN A 334 8.15 0.57 21.37
CA ASN A 334 8.44 1.17 22.67
C ASN A 334 9.52 2.26 22.57
N LEU A 335 10.52 2.07 21.71
CA LEU A 335 11.54 3.08 21.43
C LEU A 335 10.90 4.34 20.82
N LEU A 336 10.08 4.19 19.78
CA LEU A 336 9.43 5.32 19.10
C LEU A 336 8.48 6.09 20.03
N ILE A 337 7.71 5.39 20.86
CA ILE A 337 6.84 6.02 21.87
C ILE A 337 7.67 6.74 22.94
N ARG A 338 8.75 6.13 23.42
CA ARG A 338 9.67 6.79 24.37
C ARG A 338 10.28 8.07 23.78
N ASN A 339 10.55 8.05 22.48
CA ASN A 339 11.05 9.20 21.73
C ASN A 339 9.93 10.15 21.25
N GLN A 340 8.76 10.06 21.89
CA GLN A 340 7.62 10.96 21.69
C GLN A 340 7.12 11.02 20.24
N ALA A 341 7.18 9.90 19.50
CA ALA A 341 6.59 9.84 18.16
C ALA A 341 5.09 10.19 18.21
N ASP A 342 4.70 11.23 17.50
CA ASP A 342 3.31 11.64 17.32
C ASP A 342 2.64 10.88 16.18
N ILE A 343 3.43 10.50 15.19
CA ILE A 343 3.02 9.74 14.02
C ILE A 343 3.99 8.57 13.86
N ILE A 344 3.48 7.37 13.58
CA ILE A 344 4.30 6.21 13.25
C ILE A 344 3.90 5.65 11.88
N PHE A 345 4.89 5.44 11.01
CA PHE A 345 4.73 4.79 9.70
C PHE A 345 5.34 3.37 9.72
N PRO A 346 4.54 2.32 9.99
CA PRO A 346 4.98 0.93 9.92
C PRO A 346 4.90 0.38 8.48
N VAL A 347 6.05 0.17 7.85
CA VAL A 347 6.23 -0.52 6.56
C VAL A 347 6.48 -2.02 6.83
N ALA A 348 5.55 -2.64 7.56
CA ALA A 348 5.77 -3.95 8.18
C ALA A 348 4.50 -4.82 8.18
N GLY A 349 3.65 -4.66 7.14
CA GLY A 349 2.42 -5.43 6.97
C GLY A 349 1.53 -5.40 8.23
N PRO A 350 1.25 -6.54 8.87
CA PRO A 350 0.29 -6.62 9.97
C PRO A 350 0.80 -5.98 11.28
N GLN A 351 2.08 -5.62 11.40
CA GLN A 351 2.66 -4.98 12.59
C GLN A 351 2.17 -3.54 12.82
N ILE A 352 1.37 -2.96 11.93
CA ILE A 352 0.60 -1.74 12.26
C ILE A 352 -0.28 -1.95 13.49
N ASN A 353 -0.77 -3.17 13.72
CA ASN A 353 -1.54 -3.50 14.92
C ASN A 353 -0.72 -3.34 16.20
N ASP A 354 0.59 -3.62 16.16
CA ASP A 354 1.48 -3.41 17.30
C ASP A 354 1.50 -1.92 17.73
N VAL A 355 1.44 -1.00 16.76
CA VAL A 355 1.36 0.45 17.01
C VAL A 355 -0.02 0.85 17.53
N LEU A 356 -1.08 0.23 17.01
CA LEU A 356 -2.44 0.53 17.44
C LEU A 356 -2.68 0.08 18.89
N GLU A 357 -2.09 -1.05 19.27
CA GLU A 357 -2.23 -1.69 20.58
C GLU A 357 -1.24 -1.17 21.63
N ALA A 358 -0.16 -0.51 21.21
CA ALA A 358 0.91 -0.03 22.09
C ALA A 358 0.44 0.77 23.32
N THR A 359 1.07 0.55 24.47
CA THR A 359 0.77 1.28 25.72
C THR A 359 1.46 2.65 25.76
N GLY A 360 0.85 3.63 26.43
CA GLY A 360 1.37 5.00 26.52
C GLY A 360 0.47 5.99 25.77
N HIS A 361 1.05 7.08 25.26
CA HIS A 361 0.32 7.92 24.31
C HIS A 361 0.10 7.15 23.02
N LYS A 362 -0.94 7.52 22.25
CA LYS A 362 -1.38 6.80 21.06
C LYS A 362 -1.03 7.61 19.81
N PRO A 363 0.07 7.29 19.10
CA PRO A 363 0.45 7.99 17.89
C PRO A 363 -0.62 7.86 16.81
N TYR A 364 -0.70 8.84 15.92
CA TYR A 364 -1.33 8.65 14.62
C TYR A 364 -0.53 7.65 13.78
N VAL A 365 -1.15 7.12 12.73
CA VAL A 365 -0.52 6.14 11.85
C VAL A 365 -0.66 6.54 10.39
N ILE A 366 0.38 6.19 9.62
CA ILE A 366 0.33 6.15 8.17
C ILE A 366 0.23 4.67 7.79
N GLY A 367 -0.81 4.28 7.06
CA GLY A 367 -0.96 2.91 6.56
C GLY A 367 -0.01 2.59 5.40
N VAL A 368 0.07 1.33 4.99
CA VAL A 368 0.92 0.88 3.87
C VAL A 368 0.23 -0.14 2.96
N ASP A 369 0.69 -0.21 1.71
CA ASP A 369 0.28 -1.09 0.61
C ASP A 369 -1.15 -0.86 0.11
N THR A 370 -2.14 -0.86 1.01
CA THR A 370 -3.54 -0.55 0.71
C THR A 370 -4.07 0.57 1.61
N ASP A 371 -5.33 0.94 1.44
CA ASP A 371 -5.97 1.92 2.33
C ASP A 371 -6.31 1.29 3.69
N GLN A 372 -5.36 1.36 4.63
CA GLN A 372 -5.48 0.67 5.90
C GLN A 372 -6.49 1.28 6.88
N VAL A 373 -7.06 2.46 6.59
CA VAL A 373 -8.24 2.92 7.33
C VAL A 373 -9.45 2.02 7.05
N THR A 374 -9.57 1.53 5.80
CA THR A 374 -10.70 0.71 5.37
C THR A 374 -10.58 -0.73 5.85
N SER A 375 -9.34 -1.24 5.92
CA SER A 375 -9.06 -2.60 6.37
C SER A 375 -8.80 -2.72 7.87
N VAL A 376 -7.76 -2.06 8.37
CA VAL A 376 -7.32 -2.17 9.76
C VAL A 376 -8.10 -1.22 10.65
N GLY A 377 -8.35 0.02 10.20
CA GLY A 377 -9.15 1.01 10.93
C GLY A 377 -10.58 0.55 11.22
N SER A 378 -11.15 -0.31 10.35
CA SER A 378 -12.50 -0.85 10.53
C SER A 378 -12.61 -1.99 11.56
N SER A 379 -11.48 -2.54 12.01
CA SER A 379 -11.43 -3.73 12.87
C SER A 379 -11.83 -3.47 14.32
N LYS A 380 -11.50 -2.28 14.86
CA LYS A 380 -11.80 -1.88 16.24
C LYS A 380 -12.19 -0.41 16.28
N LYS A 381 -13.30 -0.11 16.98
CA LYS A 381 -13.81 1.25 17.14
C LYS A 381 -12.73 2.17 17.74
N GLY A 382 -12.54 3.34 17.14
CA GLY A 382 -11.54 4.32 17.53
C GLY A 382 -10.19 4.15 16.81
N ASN A 383 -9.96 3.06 16.07
CA ASN A 383 -8.77 2.97 15.23
C ASN A 383 -8.90 3.85 13.99
N GLU A 384 -10.11 3.97 13.43
CA GLU A 384 -10.38 4.75 12.22
C GLU A 384 -9.96 6.22 12.33
N ILE A 385 -10.00 6.79 13.54
CA ILE A 385 -9.61 8.18 13.80
C ILE A 385 -8.10 8.38 14.01
N ARG A 386 -7.29 7.31 13.90
CA ARG A 386 -5.82 7.37 14.02
C ARG A 386 -5.11 7.37 12.68
N PHE A 387 -5.78 7.02 11.58
CA PHE A 387 -5.18 6.96 10.25
C PHE A 387 -5.17 8.33 9.60
N ILE A 388 -3.98 8.87 9.38
CA ILE A 388 -3.87 10.13 8.64
C ILE A 388 -4.10 9.87 7.15
N THR A 389 -3.38 8.88 6.61
CA THR A 389 -3.40 8.43 5.22
C THR A 389 -2.82 7.02 5.13
N SER A 390 -2.67 6.48 3.93
CA SER A 390 -1.91 5.24 3.67
C SER A 390 -1.03 5.37 2.44
N ALA A 391 0.24 4.94 2.48
CA ALA A 391 1.12 4.85 1.32
C ALA A 391 0.78 3.58 0.51
N LYS A 392 0.07 3.74 -0.62
CA LYS A 392 -0.48 2.64 -1.40
C LYS A 392 0.41 2.18 -2.55
N LYS A 393 0.39 0.86 -2.77
CA LYS A 393 0.70 0.22 -4.05
C LYS A 393 -0.62 -0.07 -4.75
N ASN A 394 -0.84 0.42 -5.97
CA ASN A 394 -2.02 0.04 -6.75
C ASN A 394 -1.82 -1.34 -7.39
N ILE A 395 -1.85 -2.37 -6.55
CA ILE A 395 -1.63 -3.77 -6.93
C ILE A 395 -2.68 -4.24 -7.94
N VAL A 396 -3.93 -3.78 -7.81
CA VAL A 396 -5.02 -4.11 -8.74
C VAL A 396 -4.69 -3.62 -10.15
N SER A 397 -4.32 -2.34 -10.29
CA SER A 397 -3.94 -1.74 -11.58
C SER A 397 -2.71 -2.43 -12.18
N ALA A 398 -1.67 -2.66 -11.38
CA ALA A 398 -0.45 -3.30 -11.83
C ALA A 398 -0.68 -4.76 -12.27
N SER A 399 -1.51 -5.51 -11.54
CA SER A 399 -1.90 -6.88 -11.88
C SER A 399 -2.64 -6.92 -13.21
N VAL A 400 -3.65 -6.06 -13.40
CA VAL A 400 -4.38 -5.96 -14.66
C VAL A 400 -3.44 -5.62 -15.82
N TYR A 401 -2.56 -4.63 -15.62
CA TYR A 401 -1.61 -4.20 -16.64
C TYR A 401 -0.70 -5.36 -17.10
N ALA A 402 -0.15 -6.11 -16.14
CA ALA A 402 0.75 -7.23 -16.40
C ALA A 402 0.00 -8.41 -17.05
N LEU A 403 -1.17 -8.77 -16.54
CA LEU A 403 -1.98 -9.88 -17.08
C LEU A 403 -2.45 -9.59 -18.51
N ASN A 404 -2.87 -8.37 -18.82
CA ASN A 404 -3.23 -7.99 -20.19
C ASN A 404 -2.06 -8.15 -21.19
N ARG A 405 -0.82 -8.22 -20.70
CA ARG A 405 0.42 -8.34 -21.51
C ARG A 405 1.18 -9.65 -21.27
N ALA A 406 0.54 -10.61 -20.60
CA ALA A 406 1.07 -11.95 -20.41
C ALA A 406 0.94 -12.75 -21.71
N ARG A 407 2.02 -13.37 -22.17
CA ARG A 407 2.09 -14.14 -23.43
C ARG A 407 1.01 -15.22 -23.50
N SER A 408 0.83 -15.94 -22.40
CA SER A 408 -0.15 -17.03 -22.33
C SER A 408 -1.60 -16.57 -22.29
N LEU A 409 -1.86 -15.27 -22.15
CA LEU A 409 -3.20 -14.68 -22.14
C LEU A 409 -3.54 -13.90 -23.42
N GLN A 410 -2.72 -14.03 -24.48
CA GLN A 410 -2.97 -13.32 -25.75
C GLN A 410 -3.98 -14.03 -26.66
N LYS A 411 -4.44 -15.22 -26.27
CA LYS A 411 -5.45 -15.98 -27.00
C LYS A 411 -6.58 -16.39 -26.07
N ALA A 412 -7.80 -16.45 -26.59
CA ALA A 412 -8.95 -17.00 -25.90
C ALA A 412 -9.71 -17.94 -26.83
N ILE A 413 -10.17 -19.09 -26.31
CA ILE A 413 -11.04 -20.01 -27.05
C ILE A 413 -12.43 -19.96 -26.43
N VAL A 414 -13.40 -19.47 -27.20
CA VAL A 414 -14.81 -19.33 -26.82
C VAL A 414 -15.67 -19.96 -27.91
N ASP A 415 -16.58 -20.86 -27.55
CA ASP A 415 -17.44 -21.58 -28.51
C ASP A 415 -16.65 -22.21 -29.68
N ASN A 416 -15.51 -22.84 -29.38
CA ASN A 416 -14.56 -23.44 -30.34
C ASN A 416 -13.94 -22.45 -31.35
N LYS A 417 -14.09 -21.14 -31.14
CA LYS A 417 -13.46 -20.10 -31.94
C LYS A 417 -12.28 -19.49 -31.18
N GLU A 418 -11.15 -19.36 -31.87
CA GLU A 418 -9.97 -18.66 -31.36
C GLU A 418 -10.11 -17.14 -31.58
N TYR A 419 -9.76 -16.38 -30.55
CA TYR A 419 -9.67 -14.93 -30.56
C TYR A 419 -8.26 -14.51 -30.17
N ILE A 420 -7.75 -13.47 -30.82
CA ILE A 420 -6.41 -12.92 -30.60
C ILE A 420 -6.55 -11.56 -29.93
N SER A 421 -5.77 -11.34 -28.88
CA SER A 421 -5.82 -10.09 -28.14
C SER A 421 -5.25 -8.92 -28.94
N ASN A 422 -5.86 -7.75 -28.77
CA ASN A 422 -5.34 -6.46 -29.23
C ASN A 422 -4.06 -6.02 -28.50
N LYS A 423 -3.57 -6.78 -27.50
CA LYS A 423 -2.31 -6.57 -26.77
C LYS A 423 -1.18 -7.52 -27.17
N SER A 424 -1.38 -8.32 -28.22
CA SER A 424 -0.42 -9.35 -28.65
C SER A 424 0.97 -8.81 -29.06
N ASN A 425 1.07 -7.53 -29.42
CA ASN A 425 2.33 -6.84 -29.71
C ASN A 425 2.98 -6.15 -28.48
N GLU A 426 2.30 -6.14 -27.32
CA GLU A 426 2.75 -5.47 -26.10
C GLU A 426 3.28 -6.44 -25.03
N ILE A 427 3.58 -7.70 -25.39
CA ILE A 427 3.99 -8.75 -24.45
C ILE A 427 5.17 -8.31 -23.57
N GLN A 428 5.06 -8.58 -22.26
CA GLN A 428 6.06 -8.21 -21.26
C GLN A 428 6.81 -9.39 -20.64
N ASP A 429 6.52 -10.64 -21.01
CA ASP A 429 7.30 -11.80 -20.56
C ASP A 429 8.81 -11.61 -20.79
N GLY A 430 9.62 -11.93 -19.78
CA GLY A 430 11.06 -11.69 -19.77
C GLY A 430 11.48 -10.30 -19.30
N LYS A 431 10.54 -9.43 -18.92
CA LYS A 431 10.83 -8.03 -18.56
C LYS A 431 10.45 -7.71 -17.12
N THR A 432 11.15 -6.71 -16.60
CA THR A 432 10.82 -6.02 -15.36
C THR A 432 10.10 -4.72 -15.72
N ILE A 433 8.85 -4.58 -15.27
CA ILE A 433 8.07 -3.35 -15.40
C ILE A 433 8.08 -2.62 -14.06
N VAL A 434 8.36 -1.31 -14.09
CA VAL A 434 8.52 -0.49 -12.89
C VAL A 434 7.59 0.71 -13.00
N GLY A 435 6.64 0.84 -12.08
CA GLY A 435 5.75 2.01 -11.94
C GLY A 435 5.24 2.58 -13.26
N LYS A 436 4.57 1.75 -14.09
CA LYS A 436 4.19 2.14 -15.45
C LYS A 436 3.06 3.17 -15.50
N GLU A 437 2.14 3.12 -14.54
CA GLU A 437 1.09 4.12 -14.40
C GLU A 437 1.38 5.00 -13.18
N VAL A 438 0.97 6.26 -13.28
CA VAL A 438 1.19 7.29 -12.24
C VAL A 438 0.53 6.95 -10.89
N ASP A 439 -0.49 6.10 -10.92
CA ASP A 439 -1.26 5.72 -9.74
C ASP A 439 -0.72 4.47 -9.02
N TRP A 440 0.35 3.85 -9.53
CA TRP A 440 0.91 2.64 -8.93
C TRP A 440 1.51 2.89 -7.55
N SER A 441 1.92 4.12 -7.22
CA SER A 441 2.57 4.46 -5.97
C SER A 441 2.16 5.86 -5.50
N ILE A 442 1.07 5.92 -4.75
CA ILE A 442 0.43 7.17 -4.28
C ILE A 442 -0.02 7.05 -2.83
N SER A 443 -0.50 8.12 -2.22
CA SER A 443 -1.19 8.06 -0.93
C SER A 443 -2.69 7.75 -1.07
N SER A 444 -3.32 7.24 -0.01
CA SER A 444 -4.76 7.14 0.16
C SER A 444 -5.25 8.25 1.07
N SER A 445 -5.39 9.44 0.52
CA SER A 445 -6.00 10.57 1.22
C SER A 445 -7.39 10.84 0.63
N ARG A 446 -8.25 11.50 1.41
CA ARG A 446 -9.58 11.84 0.90
C ARG A 446 -9.47 12.99 -0.11
N LYS A 447 -10.37 13.05 -1.07
CA LYS A 447 -10.44 14.19 -2.01
C LYS A 447 -10.97 15.43 -1.27
N SER A 448 -10.60 16.61 -1.75
CA SER A 448 -10.98 17.90 -1.11
C SER A 448 -12.48 18.18 -1.11
N ASP A 449 -13.25 17.53 -1.98
CA ASP A 449 -14.71 17.58 -2.07
C ASP A 449 -15.41 16.46 -1.28
N THR A 450 -14.65 15.55 -0.68
CA THR A 450 -15.18 14.44 0.13
C THR A 450 -15.18 14.86 1.59
N LYS A 451 -16.39 14.93 2.20
CA LYS A 451 -16.52 15.27 3.62
C LYS A 451 -15.89 14.21 4.50
N TRP A 452 -15.16 14.63 5.53
CA TRP A 452 -14.61 13.69 6.50
C TRP A 452 -15.73 12.96 7.26
N SER A 453 -15.66 11.63 7.27
CA SER A 453 -16.67 10.81 7.91
C SER A 453 -16.13 9.43 8.19
N VAL A 454 -16.30 8.98 9.44
CA VAL A 454 -16.09 7.60 9.86
C VAL A 454 -17.33 6.72 9.67
N LYS A 455 -18.42 7.25 9.09
CA LYS A 455 -19.60 6.47 8.78
C LYS A 455 -19.30 5.51 7.63
N LYS A 456 -19.75 4.26 7.80
CA LYS A 456 -19.66 3.24 6.77
C LYS A 456 -20.67 3.52 5.65
N VAL A 457 -20.23 3.41 4.40
CA VAL A 457 -21.07 3.44 3.20
C VAL A 457 -21.18 1.99 2.72
N ASP A 458 -22.41 1.49 2.55
CA ASP A 458 -22.67 0.10 2.17
C ASP A 458 -21.93 -0.93 3.04
N GLY A 459 -21.83 -0.66 4.35
CA GLY A 459 -21.19 -1.54 5.32
C GLY A 459 -19.66 -1.42 5.40
N SER A 460 -19.02 -0.61 4.54
CA SER A 460 -17.57 -0.43 4.49
C SER A 460 -17.12 0.99 4.84
N LEU A 461 -15.98 1.11 5.53
CA LEU A 461 -15.31 2.41 5.66
C LEU A 461 -14.75 2.82 4.29
N THR A 462 -14.83 4.10 3.96
CA THR A 462 -14.24 4.67 2.75
C THR A 462 -13.01 5.50 3.10
N ASN A 463 -12.28 5.96 2.08
CA ASN A 463 -11.19 6.90 2.28
C ASN A 463 -11.63 8.24 2.91
N ALA A 464 -12.94 8.53 3.00
CA ALA A 464 -13.47 9.67 3.74
C ALA A 464 -13.10 9.66 5.22
N ALA A 465 -12.69 8.52 5.77
CA ALA A 465 -12.23 8.38 7.14
C ALA A 465 -10.77 8.86 7.35
N ASN A 466 -9.93 8.88 6.30
CA ASN A 466 -8.55 9.38 6.38
C ASN A 466 -8.53 10.85 6.79
N LEU A 467 -7.62 11.24 7.69
CA LEU A 467 -7.58 12.60 8.26
C LEU A 467 -6.96 13.64 7.33
N SER A 468 -6.06 13.27 6.42
CA SER A 468 -5.51 14.18 5.42
C SER A 468 -6.36 14.24 4.16
N VAL A 469 -6.26 15.37 3.47
CA VAL A 469 -6.69 15.50 2.06
C VAL A 469 -5.50 15.25 1.15
N GLU A 470 -5.77 14.75 -0.05
CA GLU A 470 -4.73 14.53 -1.06
C GLU A 470 -4.04 15.86 -1.41
N SER A 471 -2.71 15.88 -1.31
CA SER A 471 -1.91 17.07 -1.54
C SER A 471 -0.85 16.92 -2.64
N ILE A 472 -0.76 15.74 -3.26
CA ILE A 472 0.12 15.49 -4.40
C ILE A 472 -0.62 14.74 -5.52
N ASP A 473 -0.37 15.17 -6.75
CA ASP A 473 -0.81 14.61 -8.02
C ASP A 473 0.37 14.58 -9.00
N TYR A 474 1.04 13.43 -9.08
CA TYR A 474 2.23 13.23 -9.93
C TYR A 474 1.95 13.36 -11.43
N SER A 475 0.69 13.45 -11.87
CA SER A 475 0.38 13.67 -13.28
C SER A 475 0.60 15.12 -13.74
N LYS A 476 0.88 16.05 -12.81
CA LYS A 476 0.89 17.49 -13.07
C LYS A 476 2.26 18.14 -12.86
N ASP A 477 2.55 19.12 -13.73
CA ASP A 477 3.64 20.11 -13.69
C ASP A 477 4.84 19.79 -12.77
N LYS A 478 4.94 20.42 -11.59
CA LYS A 478 6.09 20.32 -10.68
C LYS A 478 6.14 18.97 -9.98
N ALA A 479 5.00 18.41 -9.59
CA ALA A 479 4.95 17.10 -8.95
C ALA A 479 5.48 16.00 -9.86
N LYS A 480 5.21 16.05 -11.16
CA LYS A 480 5.80 15.14 -12.15
C LYS A 480 7.33 15.21 -12.18
N LYS A 481 7.90 16.42 -12.06
CA LYS A 481 9.35 16.61 -11.99
C LYS A 481 9.94 16.08 -10.68
N ILE A 482 9.25 16.31 -9.56
CA ILE A 482 9.59 15.76 -8.25
C ILE A 482 9.60 14.23 -8.29
N GLU A 483 8.61 13.62 -8.95
CA GLU A 483 8.55 12.16 -9.16
C GLU A 483 9.84 11.64 -9.80
N GLU A 484 10.25 12.27 -10.90
CA GLU A 484 11.46 11.89 -11.61
C GLU A 484 12.73 12.10 -10.78
N ASP A 485 12.82 13.20 -10.03
CA ASP A 485 13.96 13.53 -9.17
C ASP A 485 14.12 12.53 -8.03
N LEU A 486 13.02 12.16 -7.36
CA LEU A 486 13.02 11.18 -6.27
C LEU A 486 13.48 9.80 -6.78
N LYS A 487 12.90 9.32 -7.87
CA LYS A 487 13.26 8.03 -8.50
C LYS A 487 14.73 7.98 -8.87
N LYS A 488 15.21 8.98 -9.62
CA LYS A 488 16.61 9.06 -10.07
C LYS A 488 17.58 9.16 -8.89
N THR A 489 17.19 9.84 -7.81
CA THR A 489 18.04 9.98 -6.63
C THR A 489 18.16 8.66 -5.87
N LEU A 490 17.04 7.97 -5.63
CA LEU A 490 17.06 6.68 -4.94
C LEU A 490 17.69 5.56 -5.80
N GLU A 491 17.54 5.60 -7.11
CA GLU A 491 18.24 4.67 -8.01
C GLU A 491 19.77 4.84 -7.88
N LYS A 492 20.24 6.09 -7.81
CA LYS A 492 21.66 6.43 -7.67
C LYS A 492 22.19 6.37 -6.25
N SER A 493 21.31 6.30 -5.25
CA SER A 493 21.73 5.99 -3.89
C SER A 493 22.18 4.52 -3.87
N GLY A 494 23.19 4.19 -3.06
CA GLY A 494 23.83 2.87 -3.14
C GLY A 494 22.90 1.69 -2.86
N THR A 495 23.42 0.48 -2.76
CA THR A 495 22.61 -0.74 -2.54
C THR A 495 22.44 -1.07 -1.06
N LYS A 496 23.28 -0.53 -0.19
CA LYS A 496 23.21 -0.80 1.25
C LYS A 496 22.32 0.22 1.95
N PHE A 497 21.55 -0.25 2.92
CA PHE A 497 20.67 0.57 3.76
C PHE A 497 21.27 1.90 4.22
N LYS A 498 22.48 1.86 4.79
CA LYS A 498 23.18 3.06 5.29
C LYS A 498 23.60 4.06 4.21
N GLU A 499 23.67 3.65 2.94
CA GLU A 499 24.05 4.52 1.83
C GLU A 499 22.87 5.41 1.41
N TYR A 500 21.66 4.83 1.36
CA TYR A 500 20.47 5.55 0.93
C TYR A 500 19.64 6.13 2.07
N LEU A 501 19.57 5.48 3.23
CA LEU A 501 18.94 6.06 4.42
C LEU A 501 19.92 6.98 5.16
N SER A 502 20.40 8.00 4.45
CA SER A 502 21.49 8.88 4.89
C SER A 502 21.18 10.34 4.59
N LYS A 503 21.81 11.24 5.36
CA LYS A 503 21.78 12.67 5.07
C LYS A 503 22.18 12.97 3.62
N THR A 504 23.28 12.38 3.14
CA THR A 504 23.80 12.61 1.79
C THR A 504 22.80 12.23 0.69
N SER A 505 22.06 11.14 0.85
CA SER A 505 21.06 10.75 -0.14
C SER A 505 19.87 11.71 -0.16
N LEU A 506 19.45 12.22 1.00
CA LEU A 506 18.32 13.13 1.13
C LEU A 506 18.68 14.55 0.69
N ASP A 507 19.89 15.02 1.00
CA ASP A 507 20.42 16.30 0.49
C ASP A 507 20.41 16.30 -1.05
N LYS A 508 20.85 15.20 -1.69
CA LYS A 508 20.80 15.07 -3.16
C LYS A 508 19.38 15.13 -3.72
N ALA A 509 18.40 14.55 -3.01
CA ALA A 509 17.00 14.61 -3.43
C ALA A 509 16.50 16.06 -3.37
N LEU A 510 16.79 16.76 -2.27
CA LEU A 510 16.47 18.18 -2.10
C LEU A 510 17.10 19.02 -3.21
N GLU A 511 18.40 18.86 -3.46
CA GLU A 511 19.14 19.59 -4.50
C GLU A 511 18.56 19.35 -5.90
N SER A 512 18.13 18.13 -6.22
CA SER A 512 17.51 17.84 -7.52
C SER A 512 16.17 18.54 -7.66
N ILE A 513 15.32 18.45 -6.62
CA ILE A 513 13.98 19.05 -6.60
C ILE A 513 14.05 20.58 -6.65
N GLN A 514 15.04 21.19 -6.00
CA GLN A 514 15.23 22.65 -6.01
C GLN A 514 15.50 23.23 -7.41
N LYS A 515 15.98 22.41 -8.35
CA LYS A 515 16.12 22.85 -9.75
C LYS A 515 14.76 23.11 -10.40
N ASN A 516 13.71 22.49 -9.87
CA ASN A 516 12.34 22.52 -10.39
C ASN A 516 11.39 23.36 -9.55
N VAL A 517 11.71 23.60 -8.27
CA VAL A 517 10.89 24.39 -7.32
C VAL A 517 11.79 25.35 -6.53
N GLN A 518 11.61 26.65 -6.74
CA GLN A 518 12.38 27.69 -6.07
C GLN A 518 11.93 27.89 -4.62
N ASP A 519 12.84 28.38 -3.77
CA ASP A 519 12.63 28.48 -2.32
C ASP A 519 11.43 29.35 -1.90
N ASN A 520 11.12 30.39 -2.69
CA ASN A 520 10.00 31.30 -2.47
C ASN A 520 8.65 30.75 -2.97
N GLU A 521 8.63 29.63 -3.69
CA GLU A 521 7.40 29.11 -4.30
C GLU A 521 6.64 28.15 -3.38
N TRP A 522 7.35 27.42 -2.51
CA TRP A 522 6.81 26.27 -1.75
C TRP A 522 5.49 26.53 -1.03
N ASP A 523 5.31 27.71 -0.43
CA ASP A 523 4.10 28.02 0.34
C ASP A 523 2.89 28.38 -0.53
N SER A 524 3.15 28.70 -1.81
CA SER A 524 2.17 29.17 -2.80
C SER A 524 1.78 28.11 -3.82
N LEU A 525 2.44 26.96 -3.81
CA LEU A 525 2.13 25.84 -4.70
C LEU A 525 0.68 25.39 -4.50
N THR A 526 0.02 25.05 -5.60
CA THR A 526 -1.34 24.51 -5.57
C THR A 526 -1.40 23.13 -6.20
N LEU A 527 -2.25 22.26 -5.67
CA LEU A 527 -2.48 20.92 -6.23
C LEU A 527 -3.01 21.01 -7.69
N SER A 528 -3.84 22.01 -7.97
CA SER A 528 -4.46 22.16 -9.29
C SER A 528 -3.47 22.57 -10.37
N ALA A 529 -2.57 23.52 -10.09
CA ALA A 529 -1.62 24.03 -11.08
C ALA A 529 -0.30 23.25 -11.07
N ASN A 530 0.24 22.94 -9.90
CA ASN A 530 1.59 22.41 -9.75
C ASN A 530 1.64 20.90 -9.46
N GLY A 531 0.49 20.30 -9.14
CA GLY A 531 0.42 18.91 -8.69
C GLY A 531 0.91 18.68 -7.26
N ILE A 532 1.26 19.74 -6.52
CA ILE A 532 1.68 19.64 -5.12
C ILE A 532 1.13 20.86 -4.38
N ALA A 533 0.51 20.64 -3.23
CA ALA A 533 -0.03 21.73 -2.43
C ALA A 533 1.00 22.23 -1.42
N GLY A 534 1.16 23.55 -1.36
CA GLY A 534 1.74 24.24 -0.22
C GLY A 534 0.74 24.35 0.94
N ILE A 535 1.21 24.80 2.10
CA ILE A 535 0.40 24.80 3.34
C ILE A 535 -0.92 25.59 3.23
N LYS A 536 -0.94 26.69 2.46
CA LYS A 536 -2.14 27.52 2.27
C LYS A 536 -3.18 26.83 1.41
N ASP A 537 -2.76 26.22 0.29
CA ASP A 537 -3.65 25.44 -0.59
C ASP A 537 -4.16 24.20 0.14
N TYR A 538 -3.29 23.51 0.87
CA TYR A 538 -3.65 22.38 1.72
C TYR A 538 -4.77 22.74 2.71
N TRP A 539 -4.60 23.86 3.43
CA TRP A 539 -5.62 24.35 4.36
C TRP A 539 -6.96 24.66 3.67
N GLN A 540 -6.94 25.27 2.48
CA GLN A 540 -8.16 25.56 1.71
C GLN A 540 -8.87 24.28 1.27
N MET A 541 -8.12 23.29 0.79
CA MET A 541 -8.64 21.97 0.43
C MET A 541 -9.22 21.25 1.65
N LEU A 542 -8.55 21.32 2.80
CA LEU A 542 -9.05 20.77 4.05
C LEU A 542 -10.38 21.44 4.43
N ILE A 543 -10.44 22.77 4.45
CA ILE A 543 -11.67 23.53 4.74
C ILE A 543 -12.82 23.10 3.82
N LYS A 544 -12.55 22.95 2.52
CA LYS A 544 -13.57 22.49 1.57
C LYS A 544 -14.13 21.11 1.95
N SER A 545 -13.30 20.22 2.50
CA SER A 545 -13.71 18.90 3.00
C SER A 545 -14.47 18.93 4.34
N THR A 546 -14.64 20.11 4.95
CA THR A 546 -15.32 20.29 6.25
C THR A 546 -16.62 21.09 6.17
N LYS A 547 -16.79 21.90 5.12
CA LYS A 547 -18.04 22.60 4.80
C LYS A 547 -19.06 21.63 4.22
#